data_AF-A0A0Q6V931-F1
#
_entry.id   AF-A0A0Q6V931-F1
#
_cell.length_a   1.000
_cell.length_b   1.000
_cell.length_c   1.000
_cell.angle_alpha   90.00
_cell.angle_beta   90.00
_cell.angle_gamma   90.00
#
_symmetry.space_group_name_H-M   'P 1'
#
loop_
_entity.id
_entity.type
_entity.pdbx_description
1 polymer ?
#
loop_
_entity_poly.entity_id
_entity_poly.type
_entity_poly.pdbx_seq_one_letter_code
_entity_poly.pdbx_strand_id
1 'polypeptide(L)'
;MDQHPAPTDNPDAVSDTYADPDHCDTDRVNLSLPRGLTNEVHEINLLIGAMLIGMHANYRWINRHSPELEAAKRTTTRLTKQAVELQALIARMENAAE
;
A
#
# COMPACT_ATOMS: atom_id res chain seq x y z
N MET A 1 -47.90 34.42 -25.89
CA MET A 1 -46.68 33.95 -26.57
C MET A 1 -45.49 34.64 -25.93
N ASP A 2 -45.20 34.16 -24.72
CA ASP A 2 -43.91 33.84 -24.12
C ASP A 2 -42.69 34.68 -24.51
N GLN A 3 -42.35 35.63 -23.65
CA GLN A 3 -41.01 36.16 -23.50
C GLN A 3 -40.38 35.53 -22.25
N HIS A 4 -39.26 34.86 -22.42
CA HIS A 4 -38.40 34.42 -21.33
C HIS A 4 -37.35 35.51 -21.08
N PRO A 5 -37.16 35.97 -19.83
CA PRO A 5 -35.88 36.49 -19.38
C PRO A 5 -35.22 35.52 -18.38
N ALA A 6 -33.93 35.72 -18.21
CA ALA A 6 -32.89 34.83 -17.70
C ALA A 6 -32.99 34.50 -16.17
N PRO A 7 -32.16 33.57 -15.66
CA PRO A 7 -32.27 33.03 -14.32
C PRO A 7 -31.81 34.08 -13.29
N THR A 8 -32.64 34.33 -12.29
CA THR A 8 -32.23 35.11 -11.11
C THR A 8 -31.60 34.16 -10.12
N ASP A 9 -30.29 34.31 -9.93
CA ASP A 9 -29.58 33.89 -8.73
C ASP A 9 -30.36 34.32 -7.48
N ASN A 10 -30.70 33.38 -6.62
CA ASN A 10 -30.59 33.65 -5.19
C ASN A 10 -29.96 32.43 -4.50
N PRO A 11 -28.71 32.54 -4.04
CA PRO A 11 -27.94 31.50 -3.41
C PRO A 11 -28.17 31.54 -1.91
N ASP A 12 -29.22 30.88 -1.42
CA ASP A 12 -29.35 30.68 0.01
C ASP A 12 -29.83 29.26 0.33
N ALA A 13 -28.96 28.59 1.10
CA ALA A 13 -29.19 27.39 1.88
C ALA A 13 -29.46 26.10 1.11
N VAL A 14 -28.39 25.35 0.81
CA VAL A 14 -28.02 24.20 1.67
C VAL A 14 -26.50 24.06 1.68
N SER A 15 -25.92 24.33 2.85
CA SER A 15 -24.56 23.94 3.20
C SER A 15 -24.52 22.41 3.37
N ASP A 16 -24.42 21.69 2.26
CA ASP A 16 -24.06 20.29 2.29
C ASP A 16 -22.53 20.19 2.23
N THR A 17 -21.95 20.53 3.38
CA THR A 17 -20.67 19.97 3.80
C THR A 17 -20.89 18.47 3.95
N TYR A 18 -20.93 17.73 2.84
CA TYR A 18 -20.60 16.31 2.86
C TYR A 18 -19.09 16.24 3.06
N ALA A 19 -18.69 16.46 4.31
CA ALA A 19 -17.49 15.83 4.81
C ALA A 19 -17.67 14.34 4.52
N ASP A 20 -16.96 13.86 3.50
CA ASP A 20 -16.83 12.46 3.18
C ASP A 20 -16.40 11.72 4.47
N PRO A 21 -17.28 10.90 5.09
CA PRO A 21 -16.94 10.16 6.30
C PRO A 21 -15.99 9.00 6.01
N ASP A 22 -15.72 8.71 4.73
CA ASP A 22 -14.84 7.62 4.30
C ASP A 22 -13.41 8.10 4.02
N HIS A 23 -12.95 9.13 4.74
CA HIS A 23 -11.55 9.13 5.17
C HIS A 23 -11.38 8.01 6.20
N CYS A 24 -11.49 6.78 5.71
CA CYS A 24 -11.00 5.60 6.37
C CYS A 24 -9.53 5.90 6.59
N ASP A 25 -9.20 6.31 7.81
CA ASP A 25 -7.86 6.26 8.34
C ASP A 25 -7.28 4.95 7.80
N THR A 26 -6.31 5.06 6.90
CA THR A 26 -5.33 4.00 6.76
C THR A 26 -4.58 3.96 8.08
N ASP A 27 -5.27 3.47 9.11
CA ASP A 27 -4.72 2.88 10.29
C ASP A 27 -3.74 1.89 9.74
N ARG A 28 -2.50 2.36 9.74
CA ARG A 28 -1.31 1.61 9.45
C ARG A 28 -1.43 0.43 10.39
N VAL A 29 -1.95 -0.69 9.88
CA VAL A 29 -2.18 -1.90 10.67
C VAL A 29 -0.82 -2.26 11.21
N ASN A 30 -0.55 -1.81 12.43
CA ASN A 30 0.67 -2.13 13.14
C ASN A 30 0.49 -3.60 13.46
N LEU A 31 1.02 -4.45 12.57
CA LEU A 31 1.12 -5.87 12.80
C LEU A 31 1.98 -6.00 14.05
N SER A 32 1.32 -6.08 15.19
CA SER A 32 1.94 -6.10 16.50
C SER A 32 2.71 -7.40 16.65
N LEU A 33 3.86 -7.31 17.33
CA LEU A 33 4.71 -8.45 17.64
C LEU A 33 3.91 -9.54 18.38
N PRO A 34 3.82 -10.77 17.84
CA PRO A 34 3.27 -11.91 18.57
C PRO A 34 4.10 -12.18 19.83
N ARG A 35 3.43 -12.61 20.92
CA ARG A 35 4.13 -12.91 22.19
C ARG A 35 5.20 -13.98 21.97
N GLY A 36 6.43 -13.70 22.38
CA GLY A 36 7.58 -14.62 22.32
C GLY A 36 8.43 -14.52 21.05
N LEU A 37 8.12 -13.60 20.13
CA LEU A 37 8.95 -13.33 18.95
C LEU A 37 9.89 -12.15 19.24
N THR A 38 11.14 -12.18 18.74
CA THR A 38 11.99 -10.98 18.77
C THR A 38 11.52 -10.00 17.69
N ASN A 39 11.79 -8.71 17.88
CA ASN A 39 11.42 -7.67 16.92
C ASN A 39 11.98 -7.99 15.53
N GLU A 40 13.22 -8.50 15.46
CA GLU A 40 13.91 -8.84 14.23
C GLU A 40 13.24 -9.99 13.49
N VAL A 41 12.85 -11.06 14.19
CA VAL A 41 12.16 -12.21 13.57
C VAL A 41 10.79 -11.79 13.03
N HIS A 42 10.10 -10.90 13.75
CA HIS A 42 8.84 -10.34 13.28
C HIS A 42 8.99 -9.47 12.04
N GLU A 43 9.95 -8.55 12.04
CA GLU A 43 10.29 -7.72 10.88
C GLU A 43 10.65 -8.58 9.67
N ILE A 44 11.44 -9.65 9.87
CA ILE A 44 11.76 -10.62 8.82
C ILE A 44 10.49 -11.30 8.29
N ASN A 45 9.60 -11.77 9.16
CA ASN A 45 8.35 -12.41 8.75
C ASN A 45 7.46 -11.47 7.92
N LEU A 46 7.35 -10.21 8.36
CA LEU A 46 6.61 -9.19 7.61
C LEU A 46 7.22 -8.94 6.23
N LEU A 47 8.55 -8.81 6.18
CA LEU A 47 9.27 -8.54 4.94
C LEU A 47 9.17 -9.70 3.95
N ILE A 48 9.34 -10.94 4.42
CA ILE A 48 9.16 -12.15 3.61
C ILE A 48 7.72 -12.24 3.09
N GLY A 49 6.73 -11.98 3.94
CA GLY A 49 5.32 -11.95 3.53
C GLY A 49 5.07 -10.94 2.41
N ALA A 50 5.59 -9.72 2.54
CA ALA A 50 5.48 -8.70 1.51
C ALA A 50 6.20 -9.10 0.20
N MET A 51 7.35 -9.76 0.29
CA MET A 51 8.08 -10.28 -0.87
C MET A 51 7.30 -11.39 -1.58
N LEU A 52 6.67 -12.32 -0.87
CA LEU A 52 5.81 -13.36 -1.46
C LEU A 52 4.66 -12.75 -2.26
N ILE A 53 3.94 -11.79 -1.67
CA ILE A 53 2.87 -11.06 -2.37
C ILE A 53 3.43 -10.37 -3.63
N GLY A 54 4.59 -9.72 -3.51
CA GLY A 54 5.28 -9.08 -4.64
C GLY A 54 5.64 -10.07 -5.75
N MET A 55 6.17 -11.25 -5.41
CA MET A 55 6.51 -12.30 -6.38
C MET A 55 5.28 -12.83 -7.10
N HIS A 56 4.19 -13.08 -6.38
CA HIS A 56 2.91 -13.48 -7.00
C HIS A 56 2.34 -12.40 -7.92
N ALA A 57 2.40 -11.13 -7.50
CA ALA A 57 1.98 -10.01 -8.35
C ALA A 57 2.84 -9.92 -9.62
N ASN A 58 4.16 -10.06 -9.50
CA ASN A 58 5.08 -10.02 -10.62
C ASN A 58 4.82 -11.16 -11.62
N TYR A 59 4.58 -12.38 -11.10
CA TYR A 59 4.17 -13.52 -11.92
C TYR A 59 2.89 -13.22 -12.71
N ARG A 60 1.88 -12.64 -12.06
CA ARG A 60 0.62 -12.25 -12.73
C ARG A 60 0.83 -11.16 -13.79
N TRP A 61 1.70 -10.19 -13.51
CA TRP A 61 1.99 -9.12 -14.45
C TRP A 61 2.62 -9.61 -15.75
N ILE A 62 3.43 -10.66 -15.67
CA ILE A 62 4.15 -11.24 -16.81
C ILE A 62 3.29 -12.26 -17.57
N ASN A 63 2.50 -13.09 -16.89
CA ASN A 63 1.83 -14.26 -17.48
C ASN A 63 0.37 -14.03 -17.92
N ARG A 64 -0.08 -12.79 -18.00
CA ARG A 64 -1.41 -12.43 -18.52
C ARG A 64 -1.40 -12.30 -20.04
N HIS A 65 -2.60 -12.25 -20.64
CA HIS A 65 -2.79 -12.15 -22.09
C HIS A 65 -2.08 -10.92 -22.72
N SER A 66 -2.01 -9.80 -22.01
CA SER A 66 -1.22 -8.62 -22.38
C SER A 66 -0.28 -8.24 -21.21
N PRO A 67 1.00 -8.60 -21.25
CA PRO A 67 1.93 -8.33 -20.15
C PRO A 67 2.11 -6.82 -19.90
N GLU A 68 1.90 -6.34 -18.66
CA GLU A 68 2.31 -4.97 -18.31
C GLU A 68 3.71 -4.99 -17.71
N LEU A 69 4.70 -4.74 -18.57
CA LEU A 69 6.11 -4.76 -18.23
C LEU A 69 6.49 -3.68 -17.22
N GLU A 70 5.84 -2.51 -17.27
CA GLU A 70 6.11 -1.42 -16.31
C GLU A 70 5.63 -1.77 -14.89
N ALA A 71 4.49 -2.45 -14.75
CA ALA A 71 4.02 -2.94 -13.45
C ALA A 71 4.95 -4.04 -12.91
N ALA A 72 5.40 -4.95 -13.78
CA ALA A 72 6.38 -5.97 -13.43
C ALA A 72 7.73 -5.35 -13.00
N LYS A 73 8.22 -4.35 -13.75
CA LYS A 73 9.45 -3.62 -13.43
C LYS A 73 9.36 -2.93 -12.07
N ARG A 74 8.29 -2.17 -11.80
CA ARG A 74 8.07 -1.53 -10.49
C ARG A 74 8.04 -2.55 -9.35
N THR A 75 7.34 -3.66 -9.55
CA THR A 75 7.24 -4.73 -8.55
C THR A 75 8.60 -5.38 -8.30
N THR A 76 9.37 -5.66 -9.35
CA THR A 76 10.71 -6.23 -9.28
C THR A 76 11.69 -5.28 -8.59
N THR A 77 11.66 -3.99 -8.89
CA THR A 77 12.48 -2.98 -8.20
C THR A 77 12.18 -2.93 -6.70
N ARG A 78 10.90 -3.05 -6.32
CA ARG A 78 10.53 -3.15 -4.90
C ARG A 78 11.07 -4.43 -4.25
N LEU A 79 10.96 -5.57 -4.93
CA LEU A 79 11.50 -6.86 -4.45
C LEU A 79 13.02 -6.80 -4.23
N THR A 80 13.77 -6.16 -5.12
CA THR A 80 15.23 -6.00 -4.95
C THR A 80 15.56 -5.19 -3.69
N LYS A 81 14.83 -4.10 -3.43
CA LYS A 81 15.01 -3.31 -2.20
C LYS A 81 14.71 -4.13 -0.95
N GLN A 82 13.62 -4.89 -0.97
CA GLN A 82 13.23 -5.77 0.14
C GLN A 82 14.26 -6.89 0.38
N ALA A 83 14.89 -7.43 -0.66
CA ALA A 83 15.94 -8.43 -0.51
C ALA A 83 17.19 -7.87 0.20
N VAL A 84 17.59 -6.63 -0.12
CA VAL A 84 18.69 -5.94 0.57
C VAL A 84 18.35 -5.70 2.04
N GLU A 85 17.12 -5.27 2.31
CA GLU A 85 16.65 -5.06 3.69
C GLU A 85 16.62 -6.37 4.49
N LEU A 86 16.22 -7.48 3.87
CA LEU A 86 16.23 -8.80 4.49
C LEU A 86 17.66 -9.24 4.84
N GLN A 87 18.62 -9.04 3.94
CA GLN A 87 20.03 -9.32 4.23
C GLN A 87 20.53 -8.51 5.42
N ALA A 88 20.17 -7.22 5.50
CA ALA A 88 20.55 -6.37 6.63
C ALA A 88 19.92 -6.82 7.95
N LEU A 89 18.66 -7.28 7.94
CA LEU A 89 17.99 -7.84 9.11
C LEU A 89 18.67 -9.12 9.62
N ILE A 90 19.00 -10.04 8.71
CA ILE A 90 19.69 -11.29 9.04
C ILE A 90 21.06 -10.99 9.65
N ALA A 91 21.84 -10.09 9.06
CA ALA A 91 23.14 -9.70 9.61
C ALA A 91 23.02 -9.09 11.01
N ARG A 92 21.97 -8.29 11.29
CA ARG A 92 21.73 -7.78 12.65
C ARG A 92 21.45 -8.89 13.66
N MET A 93 20.69 -9.93 13.26
CA MET A 93 20.43 -11.07 14.12
C MET A 93 21.69 -11.88 14.43
N GLU A 94 22.57 -12.06 13.45
CA GLU A 94 23.86 -12.74 13.63
C GLU A 94 24.74 -12.01 14.66
N ASN A 95 24.86 -10.68 14.53
CA ASN A 95 25.64 -9.86 15.46
C ASN A 95 25.01 -9.74 16.86
N ALA A 96 23.69 -9.95 16.99
CA ALA A 96 23.00 -9.93 18.29
C ALA A 96 23.09 -11.27 19.03
N ALA A 97 23.56 -12.33 18.37
CA ALA A 97 23.72 -13.67 18.93
C ALA A 97 25.14 -13.95 19.48
N GLU A 98 26.10 -13.04 19.25
CA GLU A 98 27.46 -13.04 19.81
C GLU A 98 27.53 -12.26 21.13
#